data_AF-A0A968ZE80-F1
#
_entry.id   AF-A0A968ZE80-F1
#
_cell.length_a   1.000
_cell.length_b   1.000
_cell.length_c   1.000
_cell.angle_alpha   90.00
_cell.angle_beta   90.00
_cell.angle_gamma   90.00
#
_symmetry.space_group_name_H-M   'P 1'
#
loop_
_entity.id
_entity.type
_entity.pdbx_description
1 polymer ?
#
loop_
_entity_poly.entity_id
_entity_poly.type
_entity_poly.pdbx_seq_one_letter_code
_entity_poly.pdbx_strand_id
1 'polypeptide(L)'
;MVRAPADPGIERLPAAGADAVDVMLIDRAEELLTRLIPAPTQAQETEALLLAQERSTRLGLTMIHDAGRTGDAEDADWQEIERLRSLYDQGRYKLRVYKSVVGPGKGAQRLLDAGPSIGERGGRFTLRTIKLQIDGALGSRGAALLEPYSDEPGTRGLFRIEDQVLEPLFERVVADRTHLVDQGLEHESNPTEGV
;
A
#
# COMPACT_ATOMS: atom_id res chain seq x y z
N MET A 1 32.13 -8.43 -4.65
CA MET A 1 31.90 -7.67 -5.91
C MET A 1 30.39 -7.54 -6.05
N VAL A 2 29.83 -6.41 -5.62
CA VAL A 2 28.37 -6.19 -5.63
C VAL A 2 28.01 -5.86 -7.07
N ARG A 3 27.31 -6.77 -7.74
CA ARG A 3 26.72 -6.55 -9.05
C ARG A 3 25.67 -5.45 -8.86
N ALA A 4 25.85 -4.30 -9.51
CA ALA A 4 24.81 -3.28 -9.55
C ALA A 4 23.49 -3.92 -10.02
N PRO A 5 22.34 -3.59 -9.40
CA PRO A 5 21.07 -4.13 -9.84
C PRO A 5 20.82 -3.70 -11.29
N ALA A 6 20.09 -4.53 -12.03
CA ALA A 6 19.53 -4.18 -13.33
C ALA A 6 18.80 -2.83 -13.24
N ASP A 7 18.87 -2.06 -14.32
CA ASP A 7 18.33 -0.71 -14.56
C ASP A 7 17.28 -0.23 -13.54
N PRO A 8 17.44 0.95 -12.87
CA PRO A 8 16.54 1.44 -11.81
C PRO A 8 15.05 1.63 -12.19
N GLY A 9 14.61 1.22 -13.38
CA GLY A 9 13.26 1.43 -13.91
C GLY A 9 13.16 2.74 -14.68
N ILE A 10 14.23 3.20 -15.32
CA ILE A 10 14.22 4.43 -16.12
C ILE A 10 14.14 4.04 -17.59
N GLU A 11 12.97 4.21 -18.19
CA GLU A 11 12.76 3.91 -19.61
C GLU A 11 12.77 5.19 -20.45
N ARG A 12 13.46 5.15 -21.59
CA ARG A 12 13.39 6.22 -22.61
C ARG A 12 12.25 5.93 -23.57
N LEU A 13 11.32 6.87 -23.65
CA LEU A 13 10.22 6.85 -24.61
C LEU A 13 10.67 7.47 -25.95
N PRO A 14 10.06 7.06 -27.08
CA PRO A 14 10.34 7.70 -28.37
C PRO A 14 10.09 9.21 -28.30
N ALA A 15 11.06 10.02 -28.70
CA ALA A 15 10.96 11.47 -28.62
C ALA A 15 9.82 12.00 -29.52
N ALA A 16 8.87 12.73 -28.93
CA ALA A 16 7.75 13.37 -29.63
C ALA A 16 8.04 14.83 -30.06
N GLY A 17 9.30 15.26 -30.02
CA GLY A 17 9.74 16.64 -30.31
C GLY A 17 10.90 17.08 -29.42
N ALA A 18 11.48 18.24 -29.69
CA ALA A 18 12.66 18.75 -28.97
C ALA A 18 12.40 19.08 -27.48
N ASP A 19 11.14 19.34 -27.11
CA ASP A 19 10.71 19.67 -25.73
C ASP A 19 9.87 18.54 -25.08
N ALA A 20 9.81 17.36 -25.71
CA ALA A 20 9.01 16.26 -25.18
C ALA A 20 9.68 15.59 -23.99
N VAL A 21 8.91 15.31 -22.94
CA VAL A 21 9.33 14.41 -21.86
C VAL A 21 9.48 13.02 -22.46
N ASP A 22 10.72 12.54 -22.58
CA ASP A 22 11.10 11.28 -23.20
C ASP A 22 11.56 10.23 -22.18
N VAL A 23 11.26 10.44 -20.89
CA VAL A 23 11.66 9.55 -19.79
C VAL A 23 10.45 9.14 -18.96
N MET A 24 10.33 7.84 -18.71
CA MET A 24 9.40 7.23 -17.78
C MET A 24 10.17 6.67 -16.58
N LEU A 25 9.76 7.05 -15.38
CA LEU A 25 10.28 6.49 -14.13
C LEU A 25 9.30 5.40 -13.66
N ILE A 26 9.81 4.21 -13.41
CA ILE A 26 9.04 3.01 -13.08
C ILE A 26 9.50 2.50 -11.71
N ASP A 27 8.55 2.11 -10.87
CA ASP A 27 8.79 1.56 -9.54
C ASP A 27 9.76 2.42 -8.70
N ARG A 28 10.94 1.89 -8.38
CA ARG A 28 11.93 2.57 -7.52
C ARG A 28 12.53 3.81 -8.17
N ALA A 29 12.51 3.94 -9.50
CA ALA A 29 12.94 5.17 -10.14
C ALA A 29 12.03 6.36 -9.77
N GLU A 30 10.75 6.11 -9.44
CA GLU A 30 9.85 7.19 -9.00
C GLU A 30 10.35 7.86 -7.72
N GLU A 31 11.07 7.13 -6.85
CA GLU A 31 11.67 7.66 -5.63
C GLU A 31 12.68 8.79 -5.89
N LEU A 32 13.33 8.81 -7.05
CA LEU A 32 14.25 9.89 -7.43
C LEU A 32 13.53 11.23 -7.53
N LEU A 33 12.25 11.21 -7.91
CA LEU A 33 11.41 12.40 -7.99
C LEU A 33 10.64 12.65 -6.70
N THR A 34 9.98 11.63 -6.13
CA THR A 34 9.08 11.82 -4.98
C THR A 34 9.80 12.35 -3.75
N ARG A 35 11.09 12.02 -3.56
CA ARG A 35 11.92 12.58 -2.48
C ARG A 35 12.16 14.09 -2.59
N LEU A 36 11.97 14.67 -3.78
CA LEU A 36 12.05 16.12 -4.01
C LEU A 36 10.72 16.83 -3.79
N ILE A 37 9.61 16.08 -3.71
CA ILE A 37 8.28 16.63 -3.45
C ILE A 37 8.16 16.90 -1.94
N PRO A 38 7.88 18.15 -1.51
CA PRO A 38 7.69 18.45 -0.11
C PRO A 38 6.56 17.61 0.50
N ALA A 39 6.78 17.07 1.70
CA ALA A 39 5.74 16.37 2.44
C ALA A 39 4.53 17.30 2.69
N PRO A 40 3.29 16.79 2.58
CA PRO A 40 2.11 17.59 2.85
C PRO A 40 2.09 18.03 4.32
N THR A 41 1.63 19.25 4.55
CA THR A 41 1.37 19.75 5.90
C THR A 41 0.17 19.02 6.51
N GLN A 42 0.06 19.03 7.84
CA GLN A 42 -1.13 18.51 8.52
C GLN A 42 -2.42 19.22 8.06
N ALA A 43 -2.39 20.50 7.69
CA ALA A 43 -3.58 21.16 7.17
C ALA A 43 -4.02 20.54 5.84
N GLN A 44 -3.08 20.31 4.92
CA GLN A 44 -3.32 19.71 3.61
C GLN A 44 -3.82 18.27 3.71
N GLU A 45 -3.28 17.46 4.63
CA GLU A 45 -3.77 16.09 4.82
C GLU A 45 -5.20 16.04 5.37
N THR A 46 -5.54 16.94 6.30
CA THR A 46 -6.92 17.07 6.79
C THR A 46 -7.87 17.50 5.67
N GLU A 47 -7.46 18.46 4.86
CA GLU A 47 -8.24 18.93 3.70
C GLU A 47 -8.44 17.79 2.69
N ALA A 48 -7.39 17.03 2.38
CA ALA A 48 -7.47 15.88 1.48
C ALA A 48 -8.51 14.84 1.93
N LEU A 49 -8.54 14.50 3.22
CA LEU A 49 -9.55 13.59 3.76
C LEU A 49 -10.98 14.12 3.60
N LEU A 50 -11.20 15.42 3.88
CA LEU A 50 -12.52 16.03 3.77
C LEU A 50 -12.98 16.11 2.32
N LEU A 51 -12.10 16.46 1.39
CA LEU A 51 -12.36 16.45 -0.05
C LEU A 51 -12.65 15.04 -0.56
N ALA A 52 -11.88 14.03 -0.12
CA ALA A 52 -12.11 12.64 -0.48
C ALA A 52 -13.49 12.15 -0.02
N GLN A 53 -13.89 12.49 1.21
CA GLN A 53 -15.24 12.24 1.70
C GLN A 53 -16.31 12.93 0.84
N GLU A 54 -16.18 14.24 0.59
CA GLU A 54 -17.16 15.00 -0.18
C GLU A 54 -17.33 14.41 -1.58
N ARG A 55 -16.21 14.06 -2.23
CA ARG A 55 -16.24 13.40 -3.53
C ARG A 55 -16.97 12.07 -3.47
N SER A 56 -16.65 11.25 -2.47
CA SER A 56 -17.22 9.91 -2.28
C SER A 56 -18.73 9.98 -2.05
N THR A 57 -19.18 10.85 -1.14
CA THR A 57 -20.60 10.99 -0.81
C THR A 57 -21.39 11.57 -1.98
N ARG A 58 -20.83 12.51 -2.75
CA ARG A 58 -21.43 13.03 -3.99
C ARG A 58 -21.61 11.95 -5.05
N LEU A 59 -20.78 10.91 -5.05
CA LEU A 59 -20.90 9.74 -5.92
C LEU A 59 -21.83 8.65 -5.36
N GLY A 60 -22.44 8.85 -4.19
CA GLY A 60 -23.26 7.84 -3.52
C GLY A 60 -22.45 6.76 -2.78
N LEU A 61 -21.12 6.90 -2.67
CA LEU A 61 -20.31 6.00 -1.85
C LEU A 61 -20.52 6.34 -0.38
N THR A 62 -21.00 5.35 0.38
CA THR A 62 -21.33 5.50 1.80
C THR A 62 -20.32 4.81 2.73
N MET A 63 -19.44 3.99 2.17
CA MET A 63 -18.38 3.28 2.86
C MET A 63 -17.18 3.04 1.94
N ILE A 64 -15.98 3.09 2.51
CA ILE A 64 -14.74 2.71 1.83
C ILE A 64 -13.94 1.73 2.67
N HIS A 65 -13.24 0.83 1.98
CA HIS A 65 -12.13 0.07 2.55
C HIS A 65 -10.86 0.80 2.17
N ASP A 66 -10.21 1.38 3.17
CA ASP A 66 -8.99 2.14 3.00
C ASP A 66 -7.81 1.19 3.21
N ALA A 67 -6.97 1.05 2.18
CA ALA A 67 -5.86 0.11 2.13
C ALA A 67 -4.62 0.56 2.92
N GLY A 68 -4.68 1.70 3.62
CA GLY A 68 -3.53 2.29 4.29
C GLY A 68 -2.67 3.11 3.32
N ARG A 69 -1.65 3.76 3.87
CA ARG A 69 -0.70 4.60 3.14
C ARG A 69 0.63 3.88 2.98
N THR A 70 0.98 3.61 1.73
CA THR A 70 2.33 3.20 1.34
C THR A 70 3.22 4.43 1.21
N GLY A 71 4.32 4.53 1.96
CA GLY A 71 5.27 5.65 1.85
C GLY A 71 6.31 5.68 2.98
N ASP A 72 7.31 6.56 2.83
CA ASP A 72 8.55 6.58 3.64
C ASP A 72 8.39 7.06 5.09
N ALA A 73 7.25 7.67 5.42
CA ALA A 73 7.02 8.19 6.76
C ALA A 73 6.64 7.04 7.70
N GLU A 74 7.54 6.71 8.63
CA GLU A 74 7.21 5.85 9.77
C GLU A 74 5.92 6.36 10.44
N ASP A 75 5.00 5.45 10.73
CA ASP A 75 3.70 5.70 11.38
C ASP A 75 2.67 6.53 10.58
N ALA A 76 2.83 6.69 9.25
CA ALA A 76 1.86 7.43 8.42
C ALA A 76 0.42 6.95 8.59
N ASP A 77 0.19 5.64 8.64
CA ASP A 77 -1.14 5.06 8.88
C ASP A 77 -1.70 5.49 10.24
N TRP A 78 -0.90 5.42 11.30
CA TRP A 78 -1.35 5.75 12.65
C TRP A 78 -1.64 7.25 12.79
N GLN A 79 -0.86 8.12 12.15
CA GLN A 79 -1.14 9.54 12.11
C GLN A 79 -2.48 9.85 11.40
N GLU A 80 -2.76 9.15 10.29
CA GLU A 80 -4.03 9.31 9.59
C GLU A 80 -5.21 8.70 10.37
N ILE A 81 -5.01 7.56 11.05
CA ILE A 81 -6.00 6.96 11.95
C ILE A 81 -6.39 7.98 13.03
N GLU A 82 -5.42 8.55 13.76
CA GLU A 82 -5.73 9.53 14.83
C GLU A 82 -6.39 10.79 14.28
N ARG A 83 -6.03 11.21 13.07
CA ARG A 83 -6.66 12.33 12.38
C ARG A 83 -8.12 12.03 12.00
N LEU A 84 -8.41 10.86 11.43
CA LEU A 84 -9.77 10.42 11.14
C LEU A 84 -10.60 10.36 12.42
N ARG A 85 -10.06 9.75 13.49
CA ARG A 85 -10.67 9.71 14.83
C ARG A 85 -11.06 11.10 15.31
N SER A 86 -10.11 12.05 15.29
CA SER A 86 -10.36 13.45 15.66
C SER A 86 -11.43 14.12 14.80
N LEU A 87 -11.43 13.89 13.47
CA LEU A 87 -12.44 14.47 12.58
C LEU A 87 -13.85 13.89 12.81
N TYR A 88 -13.96 12.62 13.17
CA TYR A 88 -15.24 12.04 13.61
C TYR A 88 -15.70 12.65 14.93
N ASP A 89 -14.80 12.78 15.92
CA ASP A 89 -15.13 13.34 17.23
C ASP A 89 -15.59 14.81 17.10
N GLN A 90 -15.07 15.55 16.11
CA GLN A 90 -15.51 16.89 15.73
C GLN A 90 -16.79 16.92 14.86
N GLY A 91 -17.34 15.78 14.45
CA GLY A 91 -18.50 15.69 13.57
C GLY A 91 -18.25 16.12 12.12
N ARG A 92 -16.99 16.31 11.72
CA ARG A 92 -16.57 16.78 10.39
C ARG A 92 -16.43 15.64 9.38
N TYR A 93 -16.16 14.43 9.86
CA TYR A 93 -16.14 13.21 9.05
C TYR A 93 -17.39 12.36 9.32
N LYS A 94 -17.97 11.81 8.25
CA LYS A 94 -19.26 11.13 8.19
C LYS A 94 -19.22 9.86 7.34
N LEU A 95 -18.33 9.78 6.34
CA LEU A 95 -18.15 8.57 5.53
C LEU A 95 -17.75 7.40 6.44
N ARG A 96 -18.25 6.18 6.17
CA ARG A 96 -17.84 5.00 6.93
C ARG A 96 -16.49 4.49 6.39
N VAL A 97 -15.54 4.24 7.28
CA VAL A 97 -14.19 3.80 6.89
C VAL A 97 -13.87 2.47 7.57
N TYR A 98 -13.48 1.49 6.75
CA TYR A 98 -12.86 0.24 7.17
C TYR A 98 -11.37 0.33 6.85
N LYS A 99 -10.58 0.66 7.86
CA LYS A 99 -9.18 1.06 7.73
C LYS A 99 -8.23 -0.12 7.85
N SER A 100 -7.22 -0.11 6.99
CA SER A 100 -6.07 -0.99 7.03
C SER A 100 -4.83 -0.25 7.51
N VAL A 101 -3.88 -0.99 8.06
CA VAL A 101 -2.49 -0.57 8.30
C VAL A 101 -1.60 -1.38 7.37
N VAL A 102 -0.66 -0.73 6.70
CA VAL A 102 0.30 -1.41 5.84
C VAL A 102 1.25 -2.24 6.69
N GLY A 103 1.50 -3.47 6.25
CA GLY A 103 2.42 -4.41 6.88
C GLY A 103 3.25 -5.18 5.86
N PRO A 104 4.19 -6.02 6.34
CA PRO A 104 4.58 -6.21 7.74
C PRO A 104 5.29 -4.98 8.33
N GLY A 105 5.44 -4.91 9.66
CA GLY A 105 6.22 -3.86 10.33
C GLY A 105 5.59 -3.33 11.62
N LYS A 106 6.16 -2.24 12.15
CA LYS A 106 5.76 -1.61 13.43
C LYS A 106 4.26 -1.26 13.46
N GLY A 107 3.73 -0.74 12.35
CA GLY A 107 2.32 -0.36 12.25
C GLY A 107 1.40 -1.56 12.43
N ALA A 108 1.66 -2.64 11.70
CA ALA A 108 0.94 -3.91 11.81
C ALA A 108 1.09 -4.53 13.20
N GLN A 109 2.31 -4.54 13.75
CA GLN A 109 2.58 -5.05 15.10
C GLN A 109 1.76 -4.31 16.16
N ARG A 110 1.68 -2.98 16.06
CA ARG A 110 0.87 -2.15 16.95
C ARG A 110 -0.62 -2.49 16.87
N LEU A 111 -1.14 -2.82 15.68
CA LEU A 111 -2.53 -3.25 15.53
C LEU A 111 -2.75 -4.63 16.18
N LEU A 112 -1.83 -5.57 15.99
CA LEU A 112 -1.91 -6.89 16.62
C LEU A 112 -1.83 -6.80 18.15
N ASP A 113 -0.94 -5.97 18.68
CA ASP A 113 -0.78 -5.78 20.14
C ASP A 113 -1.99 -5.08 20.77
N ALA A 114 -2.57 -4.09 20.09
CA ALA A 114 -3.73 -3.36 20.58
C ALA A 114 -5.06 -4.12 20.37
N GLY A 115 -5.09 -5.05 19.40
CA GLY A 115 -6.28 -5.70 18.90
C GLY A 115 -7.11 -4.81 17.96
N PRO A 116 -8.03 -5.41 17.18
CA PRO A 116 -8.86 -4.68 16.24
C PRO A 116 -9.88 -3.81 16.97
N SER A 117 -10.13 -2.62 16.43
CA SER A 117 -11.19 -1.74 16.92
C SER A 117 -12.37 -1.73 15.96
N ILE A 118 -13.53 -2.17 16.43
CA ILE A 118 -14.69 -2.45 15.60
C ILE A 118 -15.83 -1.49 15.94
N GLY A 119 -16.33 -0.78 14.93
CA GLY A 119 -17.53 0.04 15.04
C GLY A 119 -17.39 1.29 15.91
N GLU A 120 -16.20 1.89 16.00
CA GLU A 120 -16.01 3.17 16.68
C GLU A 120 -16.94 4.25 16.09
N ARG A 121 -17.29 5.26 16.92
CA ARG A 121 -18.03 6.49 16.51
C ARG A 121 -19.39 6.16 15.88
N GLY A 122 -20.14 5.27 16.54
CA GLY A 122 -21.47 4.85 16.09
C GLY A 122 -21.41 3.99 14.82
N GLY A 123 -20.42 3.10 14.72
CA GLY A 123 -20.29 2.20 13.58
C GLY A 123 -19.75 2.86 12.31
N ARG A 124 -19.07 4.01 12.43
CA ARG A 124 -18.50 4.72 11.27
C ARG A 124 -17.04 4.38 11.01
N PHE A 125 -16.31 3.92 12.01
CA PHE A 125 -14.89 3.60 11.86
C PHE A 125 -14.59 2.20 12.37
N THR A 126 -13.85 1.41 11.59
CA THR A 126 -13.34 0.10 11.99
C THR A 126 -11.89 0.01 11.55
N LEU A 127 -11.00 -0.36 12.47
CA LEU A 127 -9.58 -0.59 12.25
C LEU A 127 -9.31 -2.06 12.57
N ARG A 128 -9.16 -2.87 11.53
CA ARG A 128 -9.06 -4.34 11.69
C ARG A 128 -8.24 -5.02 10.61
N THR A 129 -7.62 -4.28 9.69
CA THR A 129 -6.98 -4.91 8.52
C THR A 129 -5.49 -4.62 8.50
N ILE A 130 -4.69 -5.63 8.17
CA ILE A 130 -3.31 -5.48 7.75
C ILE A 130 -3.27 -5.62 6.23
N LYS A 131 -2.78 -4.59 5.53
CA LYS A 131 -2.60 -4.60 4.09
C LYS A 131 -1.17 -5.02 3.77
N LEU A 132 -1.01 -6.12 3.04
CA LEU A 132 0.26 -6.56 2.49
C LEU A 132 0.39 -6.14 1.03
N GLN A 133 1.64 -6.07 0.59
CA GLN A 133 2.01 -5.95 -0.82
C GLN A 133 3.04 -7.05 -1.09
N ILE A 134 2.55 -8.23 -1.46
CA ILE A 134 3.37 -9.44 -1.59
C ILE A 134 4.21 -9.40 -2.88
N ASP A 135 3.73 -8.80 -3.96
CA ASP A 135 4.46 -8.63 -5.22
C ASP A 135 4.31 -7.20 -5.81
N GLY A 136 4.75 -7.01 -7.04
CA GLY A 136 4.60 -5.75 -7.79
C GLY A 136 3.36 -5.71 -8.70
N ALA A 137 3.34 -4.75 -9.63
CA ALA A 137 2.28 -4.64 -10.63
C ALA A 137 2.67 -5.31 -11.95
N LEU A 138 1.68 -5.72 -12.75
CA LEU A 138 1.91 -6.24 -14.10
C LEU A 138 2.62 -5.22 -15.00
N GLY A 139 2.23 -3.94 -14.91
CA GLY A 139 2.76 -2.89 -15.78
C GLY A 139 4.27 -2.66 -15.64
N SER A 140 4.80 -2.85 -14.43
CA SER A 140 6.25 -2.78 -14.17
C SER A 140 6.95 -4.14 -14.24
N ARG A 141 6.21 -5.19 -14.59
CA ARG A 141 6.67 -6.59 -14.55
C ARG A 141 7.14 -7.04 -13.16
N GLY A 142 6.60 -6.41 -12.12
CA GLY A 142 6.89 -6.74 -10.72
C GLY A 142 5.97 -7.82 -10.15
N ALA A 143 4.79 -8.05 -10.75
CA ALA A 143 3.87 -9.10 -10.30
C ALA A 143 4.48 -10.49 -10.51
N ALA A 144 4.34 -11.38 -9.53
CA ALA A 144 5.00 -12.68 -9.50
C ALA A 144 4.20 -13.74 -10.29
N LEU A 145 4.57 -13.98 -11.55
CA LEU A 145 3.81 -14.86 -12.44
C LEU A 145 4.25 -16.33 -12.38
N LEU A 146 3.30 -17.23 -12.68
CA LEU A 146 3.54 -18.67 -12.81
C LEU A 146 4.42 -19.02 -14.01
N GLU A 147 4.37 -18.23 -15.07
CA GLU A 147 5.20 -18.37 -16.27
C GLU A 147 5.90 -17.03 -16.56
N PRO A 148 7.00 -17.02 -17.33
CA PRO A 148 7.64 -15.79 -17.74
C PRO A 148 6.68 -14.83 -18.44
N TYR A 149 6.92 -13.53 -18.27
CA TYR A 149 6.16 -12.50 -18.98
C TYR A 149 6.25 -12.73 -20.48
N SER A 150 5.11 -12.69 -21.16
CA SER A 150 5.05 -12.93 -22.61
C SER A 150 5.85 -11.91 -23.43
N ASP A 151 6.01 -10.70 -22.90
CA ASP A 151 6.73 -9.56 -23.47
C ASP A 151 8.13 -9.38 -22.89
N GLU A 152 8.49 -10.11 -21.83
CA GLU A 152 9.82 -10.11 -21.22
C GLU A 152 10.16 -11.52 -20.67
N PRO A 153 10.53 -12.48 -21.53
CA PRO A 153 10.70 -13.88 -21.14
C PRO A 153 11.82 -14.13 -20.12
N GLY A 154 12.67 -13.12 -19.85
CA GLY A 154 13.74 -13.18 -18.86
C GLY A 154 13.30 -12.97 -17.41
N THR A 155 12.04 -12.57 -17.17
CA THR A 155 11.52 -12.32 -15.82
C THR A 155 10.18 -13.02 -15.58
N ARG A 156 9.96 -13.37 -14.30
CA ARG A 156 8.67 -13.84 -13.75
C ARG A 156 8.15 -12.87 -12.68
N GLY A 157 8.73 -11.69 -12.56
CA GLY A 157 8.45 -10.75 -11.47
C GLY A 157 9.19 -11.08 -10.18
N LEU A 158 8.75 -10.46 -9.09
CA LEU A 158 9.51 -10.41 -7.84
C LEU A 158 8.58 -10.44 -6.62
N PHE A 159 8.81 -11.38 -5.71
CA PHE A 159 8.26 -11.31 -4.38
C PHE A 159 8.91 -10.18 -3.58
N ARG A 160 8.11 -9.45 -2.80
CA ARG A 160 8.53 -8.33 -1.96
C ARG A 160 8.66 -8.70 -0.49
N ILE A 161 8.04 -9.80 -0.06
CA ILE A 161 8.03 -10.26 1.32
C ILE A 161 8.47 -11.72 1.34
N GLU A 162 9.37 -12.06 2.27
CA GLU A 162 9.84 -13.44 2.48
C GLU A 162 8.81 -14.26 3.27
N ASP A 163 8.69 -15.55 2.95
CA ASP A 163 7.74 -16.48 3.59
C ASP A 163 7.90 -16.53 5.12
N GLN A 164 9.16 -16.46 5.61
CA GLN A 164 9.50 -16.46 7.04
C GLN A 164 8.89 -15.27 7.81
N VAL A 165 8.53 -14.19 7.11
CA VAL A 165 7.84 -13.04 7.69
C VAL A 165 6.32 -13.20 7.60
N LEU A 166 5.82 -13.86 6.56
CA LEU A 166 4.39 -14.03 6.31
C LEU A 166 3.76 -15.06 7.23
N GLU A 167 4.37 -16.23 7.43
CA GLU A 167 3.78 -17.30 8.24
C GLU A 167 3.46 -16.86 9.69
N PRO A 168 4.40 -16.27 10.46
CA PRO A 168 4.08 -15.86 11.83
C PRO A 168 3.03 -14.74 11.87
N LEU A 169 2.99 -13.89 10.84
CA LEU A 169 1.99 -12.85 10.71
C LEU A 169 0.59 -13.44 10.49
N PHE A 170 0.46 -14.44 9.60
CA PHE A 170 -0.81 -15.11 9.36
C PHE A 170 -1.36 -15.79 10.61
N GLU A 171 -0.53 -16.54 11.33
CA GLU A 171 -0.92 -17.20 12.59
C GLU A 171 -1.49 -16.19 13.59
N ARG A 172 -0.81 -15.04 13.72
CA ARG A 172 -1.20 -14.00 14.65
C ARG A 172 -2.47 -13.25 14.22
N VAL A 173 -2.61 -12.95 12.93
CA VAL A 173 -3.82 -12.34 12.35
C VAL A 173 -5.05 -13.20 12.66
N VAL A 174 -4.95 -14.52 12.48
CA VAL A 174 -6.03 -15.46 12.78
C VAL A 174 -6.39 -15.45 14.27
N ALA A 175 -5.37 -15.53 15.14
CA ALA A 175 -5.56 -15.54 16.59
C ALA A 175 -6.26 -14.24 17.09
N ASP A 176 -5.81 -13.08 16.60
CA ASP A 176 -6.28 -11.77 17.05
C ASP A 176 -7.59 -11.33 16.35
N ARG A 177 -8.14 -12.20 15.49
CA ARG A 177 -9.29 -11.90 14.63
C ARG A 177 -9.06 -10.64 13.79
N THR A 178 -7.82 -10.35 13.42
CA THR A 178 -7.49 -9.28 12.47
C THR A 178 -7.76 -9.79 11.05
N HIS A 179 -8.04 -8.90 10.11
CA HIS A 179 -8.17 -9.23 8.70
C HIS A 179 -6.83 -8.98 8.01
N LEU A 180 -6.56 -9.76 6.97
CA LEU A 180 -5.42 -9.52 6.10
C LEU A 180 -5.94 -9.40 4.67
N VAL A 181 -5.42 -8.40 3.98
CA VAL A 181 -5.69 -8.17 2.56
C VAL A 181 -4.35 -8.02 1.88
N ASP A 182 -4.18 -8.65 0.72
CA ASP A 182 -2.98 -8.52 -0.10
C ASP A 182 -3.24 -7.62 -1.32
N GLN A 183 -2.21 -6.99 -1.83
CA GLN A 183 -2.13 -6.52 -3.21
C GLN A 183 -1.16 -7.47 -3.93
N GLY A 184 -1.73 -8.55 -4.48
CA GLY A 184 -1.04 -9.53 -5.29
C GLY A 184 -1.90 -9.96 -6.47
N LEU A 185 -1.28 -10.29 -7.60
CA LEU A 185 -2.00 -10.56 -8.85
C LEU A 185 -2.03 -12.05 -9.21
N GLU A 186 -0.94 -12.80 -9.00
CA GLU A 186 -0.88 -14.27 -9.16
C GLU A 186 0.18 -14.84 -8.19
N HIS A 187 0.00 -16.07 -7.66
CA HIS A 187 0.97 -16.68 -6.74
C HIS A 187 1.08 -18.21 -6.94
N GLU A 188 2.31 -18.73 -6.91
CA GLU A 188 2.64 -20.06 -6.35
C GLU A 188 3.62 -19.84 -5.18
N SER A 189 3.59 -20.70 -4.16
CA SER A 189 4.59 -20.69 -3.08
C SER A 189 6.00 -20.78 -3.65
N ASN A 190 6.94 -20.05 -3.06
CA ASN A 190 8.35 -20.06 -3.45
C ASN A 190 8.85 -21.53 -3.57
N PRO A 191 9.35 -21.99 -4.73
CA PRO A 191 9.76 -23.37 -4.93
C PRO A 191 11.12 -23.67 -4.28
N THR A 192 11.34 -23.21 -3.05
CA THR A 192 12.49 -23.62 -2.23
C THR A 192 12.26 -24.93 -1.48
N GLU A 193 11.09 -25.55 -1.59
CA GLU A 193 10.91 -26.96 -1.19
C GLU A 193 11.05 -27.89 -2.40
N GLY A 194 12.29 -28.28 -2.68
CA GLY A 194 12.62 -29.24 -3.72
C GLY A 194 14.08 -29.72 -3.61
N VAL A 195 14.29 -30.67 -2.69
CA VAL A 195 15.35 -31.70 -2.59
C VAL A 195 16.73 -31.41 -3.20
#